data_AF-A0A660N9S3-F1
#
_entry.id   AF-A0A660N9S3-F1
#
_cell.length_a   1.000
_cell.length_b   1.000
_cell.length_c   1.000
_cell.angle_alpha   90.00
_cell.angle_beta   90.00
_cell.angle_gamma   90.00
#
_symmetry.space_group_name_H-M   'P 1'
#
loop_
_entity.id
_entity.type
_entity.pdbx_description
1 polymer ?
#
loop_
_entity_poly.entity_id
_entity_poly.type
_entity_poly.pdbx_seq_one_letter_code
_entity_poly.pdbx_strand_id
1 'polypeptide(L)'
;RERNAKILPENGCIPLIRPDRLYNVVLSDGKAFCRVAVIGQMQQEDNPFCGWDGVFVLQHEDGRHVFVRQGRVRYIEEVQAACQLADNESNQRIAAP
;
A
#
# COMPACT_ATOMS: atom_id res chain seq x y z
N ARG A 1 21.30 13.53 2.05
CA ARG A 1 20.36 12.40 1.94
C ARG A 1 19.17 12.88 1.11
N GLU A 2 19.21 12.65 -0.19
CA GLU A 2 18.10 12.98 -1.10
C GLU A 2 16.95 12.01 -0.83
N ARG A 3 15.83 12.51 -0.31
CA ARG A 3 14.59 11.73 -0.16
C ARG A 3 14.00 11.55 -1.55
N ASN A 4 13.97 10.32 -2.04
CA ASN A 4 13.30 9.94 -3.28
C ASN A 4 11.77 9.90 -3.06
N ALA A 5 11.17 11.05 -2.74
CA ALA A 5 9.73 11.21 -2.71
C ALA A 5 9.26 11.42 -4.16
N LYS A 6 8.65 10.39 -4.75
CA LYS A 6 7.99 10.56 -6.05
C LYS A 6 6.69 11.34 -5.84
N ILE A 7 6.63 12.53 -6.43
CA ILE A 7 5.39 13.30 -6.55
C ILE A 7 4.48 12.52 -7.49
N LEU A 8 3.28 12.20 -7.02
CA LEU A 8 2.31 11.44 -7.81
C LEU A 8 1.77 12.32 -8.94
N PRO A 9 1.67 11.79 -10.17
CA PRO A 9 1.00 12.50 -11.26
C PRO A 9 -0.48 12.70 -10.93
N GLU A 10 -0.99 13.87 -11.28
CA GLU A 10 -2.35 14.35 -10.97
C GLU A 10 -3.49 13.43 -11.43
N ASN A 11 -3.24 12.57 -12.44
CA ASN A 11 -4.22 11.64 -13.01
C ASN A 11 -3.63 10.26 -13.36
N GLY A 12 -2.47 9.90 -12.81
CA GLY A 12 -1.69 8.77 -13.33
C GLY A 12 -1.59 7.61 -12.36
N CYS A 13 -2.03 6.44 -12.83
CA CYS A 13 -1.70 5.14 -12.25
C CYS A 13 -0.22 5.10 -11.85
N ILE A 14 0.13 4.72 -10.61
CA ILE A 14 1.53 4.76 -10.18
C ILE A 14 2.23 3.57 -10.84
N PRO A 15 3.06 3.76 -11.89
CA PRO A 15 3.51 2.64 -12.72
C PRO A 15 4.57 1.77 -12.03
N LEU A 16 4.96 2.12 -10.79
CA LEU A 16 6.14 1.58 -10.14
C LEU A 16 5.93 1.37 -8.64
N ILE A 17 4.75 0.92 -8.24
CA ILE A 17 4.58 0.32 -6.92
C ILE A 17 5.03 -1.13 -7.01
N ARG A 18 6.13 -1.41 -6.34
CA ARG A 18 6.62 -2.77 -6.20
C ARG A 18 5.96 -3.45 -4.98
N PRO A 19 5.46 -4.69 -5.12
CA PRO A 19 4.80 -5.42 -4.05
C PRO A 19 5.77 -5.93 -2.97
N ASP A 20 7.07 -6.05 -3.27
CA ASP A 20 8.13 -6.42 -2.34
C ASP A 20 8.67 -5.23 -1.52
N ARG A 21 7.92 -4.13 -1.41
CA ARG A 21 8.39 -2.89 -0.78
C ARG A 21 7.39 -2.34 0.21
N LEU A 22 7.93 -1.72 1.26
CA LEU A 22 7.18 -0.99 2.26
C LEU A 22 7.31 0.51 2.02
N TYR A 23 6.18 1.19 2.17
CA TYR A 23 6.04 2.60 1.90
C TYR A 23 5.45 3.34 3.10
N ASN A 24 5.77 4.62 3.20
CA ASN A 24 4.99 5.59 3.96
C ASN A 24 4.04 6.30 3.00
N VAL A 25 2.74 6.14 3.20
CA VAL A 25 1.70 6.83 2.40
C VAL A 25 1.26 8.05 3.20
N VAL A 26 1.62 9.24 2.71
CA VAL A 26 1.33 10.51 3.39
C VAL A 26 0.14 11.18 2.74
N LEU A 27 -0.85 11.53 3.55
CA LEU A 27 -2.09 12.16 3.12
C LEU A 27 -1.96 13.70 3.10
N SER A 28 -2.85 14.34 2.36
CA SER A 28 -2.92 15.81 2.27
C SER A 28 -3.27 16.50 3.58
N ASP A 29 -3.84 15.78 4.56
CA ASP A 29 -4.11 16.29 5.92
C ASP A 29 -2.91 16.12 6.87
N GLY A 30 -1.78 15.63 6.39
CA GLY A 30 -0.55 15.42 7.16
C GLY A 30 -0.51 14.09 7.93
N LYS A 31 -1.58 13.29 7.93
CA LYS A 31 -1.54 11.93 8.47
C LYS A 31 -0.76 11.00 7.55
N ALA A 32 -0.24 9.91 8.10
CA ALA A 32 0.50 8.92 7.33
C ALA A 32 0.16 7.49 7.74
N PHE A 33 0.13 6.60 6.76
CA PHE A 33 0.21 5.16 6.98
C PHE A 33 1.67 4.75 6.81
N CYS A 34 2.32 4.37 7.91
CA CYS A 34 3.74 4.05 7.91
C CYS A 34 3.98 2.56 7.67
N ARG A 35 5.03 2.24 6.91
CA ARG A 35 5.50 0.85 6.65
C ARG A 35 4.37 -0.07 6.17
N VAL A 36 3.65 0.36 5.15
CA VAL A 36 2.58 -0.42 4.51
C VAL A 36 3.03 -0.93 3.15
N ALA A 37 2.58 -2.13 2.78
CA ALA A 37 2.64 -2.59 1.40
C ALA A 37 1.47 -1.99 0.63
N VAL A 38 1.71 -1.53 -0.60
CA VAL A 38 0.61 -1.15 -1.51
C VAL A 38 0.35 -2.36 -2.40
N ILE A 39 -0.72 -3.08 -2.11
CA ILE A 39 -1.02 -4.38 -2.71
C ILE A 39 -2.03 -4.30 -3.86
N GLY A 40 -2.63 -3.14 -4.07
CA GLY A 40 -3.60 -2.92 -5.14
C GLY A 40 -3.85 -1.46 -5.41
N GLN A 41 -4.23 -1.18 -6.65
CA GLN A 41 -4.70 0.11 -7.12
C GLN A 41 -5.94 -0.12 -7.98
N MET A 42 -7.01 0.61 -7.69
CA MET A 42 -8.22 0.65 -8.52
C MET A 42 -8.34 2.03 -9.15
N GLN A 43 -8.52 2.07 -10.46
CA GLN A 43 -8.87 3.29 -11.19
C GLN A 43 -10.34 3.63 -10.95
N GLN A 44 -10.76 4.86 -11.25
CA GLN A 44 -12.15 5.31 -11.05
C GLN A 44 -13.17 4.40 -11.76
N GLU A 45 -12.83 3.90 -12.95
CA GLU A 45 -13.70 3.04 -13.78
C GLU A 45 -13.97 1.67 -13.15
N ASP A 46 -12.98 1.11 -12.44
CA ASP A 46 -13.05 -0.21 -11.80
C ASP A 46 -13.36 -0.14 -10.30
N ASN A 47 -13.63 1.05 -9.78
CA ASN A 47 -13.76 1.30 -8.37
C ASN A 47 -15.22 1.06 -7.88
N PRO A 48 -15.48 0.05 -7.03
CA PRO A 48 -16.82 -0.21 -6.48
C PRO A 48 -17.26 0.85 -5.46
N PHE A 49 -16.34 1.69 -4.97
CA PHE A 49 -16.64 2.77 -4.03
C PHE A 49 -17.07 4.02 -4.79
N CYS A 50 -18.38 4.13 -5.05
CA CYS A 50 -19.01 5.27 -5.71
C CYS A 50 -18.48 6.61 -5.14
N GLY A 51 -18.02 7.51 -6.01
CA GLY A 51 -17.54 8.84 -5.63
C GLY A 51 -16.12 8.92 -5.03
N TRP A 52 -15.30 7.88 -5.24
CA TRP A 52 -13.86 7.92 -4.99
C TRP A 52 -13.14 7.88 -6.36
N ASP A 53 -12.24 8.84 -6.62
CA ASP A 53 -11.55 8.99 -7.91
C ASP A 53 -10.33 8.06 -8.02
N GLY A 54 -10.50 6.81 -7.61
CA GLY A 54 -9.44 5.81 -7.48
C GLY A 54 -9.07 5.50 -6.03
N VAL A 55 -8.57 4.28 -5.81
CA VAL A 55 -8.29 3.74 -4.46
C VAL A 55 -6.92 3.05 -4.42
N PHE A 56 -6.15 3.29 -3.37
CA PHE A 56 -5.03 2.44 -2.98
C PHE A 56 -5.49 1.42 -1.93
N VAL A 57 -5.11 0.17 -2.14
CA VAL A 57 -5.26 -0.90 -1.14
C VAL A 57 -3.92 -1.07 -0.46
N LEU A 58 -3.88 -0.70 0.81
CA LEU A 58 -2.72 -0.79 1.68
C LEU A 58 -2.86 -2.00 2.59
N GLN A 59 -1.73 -2.66 2.89
CA GLN A 59 -1.66 -3.73 3.88
C GLN A 59 -0.60 -3.37 4.93
N HIS A 60 -1.01 -3.39 6.20
CA HIS A 60 -0.08 -3.30 7.32
C HIS A 60 0.62 -4.63 7.56
N GLU A 61 1.75 -4.61 8.26
CA GLU A 61 2.51 -5.83 8.61
C GLU A 61 1.72 -6.84 9.46
N ASP A 62 0.66 -6.38 10.14
CA ASP A 62 -0.27 -7.23 10.90
C ASP A 62 -1.39 -7.83 10.03
N GLY A 63 -1.32 -7.66 8.71
CA GLY A 63 -2.29 -8.17 7.74
C GLY A 63 -3.56 -7.33 7.60
N ARG A 64 -3.70 -6.21 8.32
CA ARG A 64 -4.88 -5.34 8.18
C ARG A 64 -4.83 -4.56 6.87
N HIS A 65 -5.98 -4.52 6.19
CA HIS A 65 -6.16 -3.79 4.96
C HIS A 65 -6.77 -2.41 5.20
N VAL A 66 -6.27 -1.41 4.46
CA VAL A 66 -6.79 -0.04 4.49
C VAL A 66 -7.00 0.44 3.06
N PHE A 67 -8.16 1.02 2.81
CA PHE A 67 -8.52 1.61 1.51
C PHE A 67 -8.39 3.13 1.59
N VAL A 68 -7.60 3.71 0.68
CA VAL A 68 -7.29 5.15 0.69
C VAL A 68 -7.69 5.76 -0.65
N ARG A 69 -8.48 6.83 -0.62
CA ARG A 69 -8.76 7.66 -1.81
C ARG A 69 -7.47 8.19 -2.38
N GLN A 70 -7.23 8.01 -3.67
CA GLN A 70 -6.02 8.51 -4.32
C GLN A 70 -5.90 10.03 -4.22
N GLY A 71 -6.98 10.77 -4.43
CA GLY A 71 -7.00 12.23 -4.26
C GLY A 71 -6.72 12.73 -2.83
N ARG A 72 -6.67 11.84 -1.82
CA ARG A 72 -6.25 12.19 -0.45
C ARG A 72 -4.76 11.96 -0.21
N VAL A 73 -4.07 11.25 -1.09
CA VAL A 73 -2.63 10.99 -0.97
C VAL A 73 -1.85 12.18 -1.52
N ARG A 74 -0.93 12.72 -0.71
CA ARG A 74 -0.05 13.81 -1.11
C ARG A 74 1.22 13.28 -1.79
N TYR A 75 1.86 12.28 -1.18
CA TYR A 75 3.01 11.58 -1.73
C TYR A 75 3.19 10.21 -1.07
N ILE A 76 4.00 9.37 -1.72
CA ILE A 76 4.39 8.05 -1.20
C ILE A 76 5.91 8.00 -1.15
N GLU A 77 6.46 7.54 -0.03
CA GLU A 77 7.90 7.40 0.20
C GLU A 77 8.25 5.92 0.36
N GLU A 78 9.17 5.40 -0.44
CA GLU A 78 9.73 4.05 -0.25
C GLU A 78 10.63 4.05 0.98
N VAL A 79 10.39 3.12 1.91
CA VAL A 79 11.12 3.05 3.18
C VAL A 79 12.11 1.90 3.19
N GLN A 80 11.66 0.72 2.77
CA GLN A 80 12.45 -0.51 2.88
C GLN A 80 11.98 -1.56 1.87
N ALA A 81 12.89 -2.50 1.54
CA ALA A 81 12.49 -3.81 1.05
C ALA A 81 11.54 -4.45 2.07
N ALA A 82 10.35 -4.89 1.64
CA ALA A 82 9.53 -5.79 2.43
C ALA A 82 10.34 -7.07 2.57
N CYS A 83 10.96 -7.27 3.73
CA CYS A 83 11.39 -8.61 4.11
C CYS A 83 10.10 -9.43 4.09
N GLN A 84 10.02 -10.39 3.16
CA GLN A 84 8.88 -11.27 2.89
C GLN A 84 7.89 -11.25 4.05
N LEU A 85 6.74 -10.59 3.86
CA LEU A 85 5.61 -10.68 4.78
C LEU A 85 5.32 -12.18 4.87
N ALA A 86 5.84 -12.77 5.94
CA ALA A 86 6.18 -14.17 5.96
C ALA A 86 4.95 -15.02 5.69
N ASP A 87 5.14 -16.04 4.87
CA ASP A 87 4.23 -17.15 4.64
C ASP A 87 3.61 -17.59 5.97
N ASN A 88 2.39 -17.15 6.24
CA ASN A 88 1.64 -17.53 7.43
C ASN A 88 0.61 -18.61 7.10
N GLU A 89 0.96 -19.59 6.26
CA GLU A 89 0.28 -20.88 6.31
C GLU A 89 0.77 -21.67 7.52
N SER A 90 0.17 -21.34 8.66
CA SER A 90 0.02 -22.30 9.76
C SER A 90 -0.72 -23.53 9.25
N ASN A 91 0.00 -24.58 8.92
CA ASN A 91 -0.55 -25.93 8.97
C ASN A 91 0.23 -26.74 10.01
N GLN A 92 -0.30 -26.66 11.23
CA GLN A 92 -0.15 -27.69 12.24
C GLN A 92 -0.55 -29.05 11.64
N ARG A 93 0.40 -29.98 11.51
CA ARG A 93 0.10 -31.41 11.56
C ARG A 93 1.02 -32.06 12.59
N ILE A 94 0.53 -31.96 13.82
CA ILE A 94 0.38 -33.02 14.82
C ILE A 94 1.36 -34.20 14.69
N ALA A 95 2.07 -34.41 15.79
CA ALA A 95 2.99 -35.51 16.04
C ALA A 95 2.35 -36.91 16.01
N ALA A 96 3.26 -37.89 15.87
CA ALA A 96 3.25 -39.26 16.42
C ALA A 96 2.70 -40.39 15.51
N PRO A 97 3.17 -41.64 15.71
CA PRO A 97 4.15 -42.12 16.71
C PRO A 97 5.56 -42.42 16.17
#